data_AF-A0A956QZD8-F1
#
_entry.id   AF-A0A956QZD8-F1
#
_cell.length_a   1.000
_cell.length_b   1.000
_cell.length_c   1.000
_cell.angle_alpha   90.00
_cell.angle_beta   90.00
_cell.angle_gamma   90.00
#
_symmetry.space_group_name_H-M   'P 1'
#
loop_
_entity.id
_entity.type
_entity.pdbx_description
1 polymer ?
#
loop_
_entity_poly.entity_id
_entity_poly.type
_entity_poly.pdbx_seq_one_letter_code
_entity_poly.pdbx_strand_id
1 'polypeptide(L)' 'GHLTARQAGEIAAEAGASQLVLTHFSRRYDRTAPFVDEAREVFSGEVVAAKDFDVFALPKRKRG' A
#
# COMPACT_ATOMS: atom_id res chain seq x y z
N GLY A 1 4.40 11.91 -12.40
CA GLY A 1 3.89 10.65 -12.99
C GLY A 1 3.15 9.86 -11.92
N HIS A 2 2.56 8.72 -12.28
CA HIS A 2 1.93 7.76 -11.35
C HIS A 2 2.82 6.52 -11.18
N LEU A 3 2.60 5.78 -10.09
CA LEU A 3 3.26 4.51 -9.83
C LEU A 3 2.32 3.35 -10.16
N THR A 4 2.87 2.22 -10.57
CA THR A 4 2.14 0.94 -10.49
C THR A 4 2.10 0.45 -9.03
N ALA A 5 1.22 -0.50 -8.73
CA ALA A 5 1.14 -1.02 -7.37
C ALA A 5 2.39 -1.84 -7.00
N ARG A 6 2.99 -2.53 -7.96
CA ARG A 6 4.30 -3.18 -7.79
C ARG A 6 5.38 -2.18 -7.38
N GLN A 7 5.48 -1.05 -8.08
CA GLN A 7 6.48 -0.02 -7.78
C GLN A 7 6.28 0.56 -6.37
N ALA A 8 5.03 0.76 -5.94
CA ALA A 8 4.74 1.18 -4.57
C ALA A 8 5.18 0.11 -3.54
N GLY A 9 4.98 -1.18 -3.86
CA GLY A 9 5.46 -2.30 -3.06
C GLY A 9 6.98 -2.37 -2.96
N GLU A 10 7.71 -2.22 -4.07
CA GLU A 10 9.18 -2.18 -4.10
C GLU A 10 9.73 -1.08 -3.19
N ILE A 11 9.18 0.13 -3.27
CA ILE A 11 9.56 1.26 -2.42
C ILE A 11 9.29 0.97 -0.93
N ALA A 12 8.15 0.35 -0.60
CA ALA A 12 7.82 0.01 0.78
C ALA A 12 8.77 -1.04 1.36
N ALA A 13 9.19 -2.02 0.55
CA ALA A 13 10.17 -3.02 0.93
C ALA A 13 11.54 -2.39 1.18
N GLU A 14 12.01 -1.55 0.26
CA GLU A 14 13.28 -0.83 0.39
C GLU A 14 13.30 0.10 1.61
N ALA A 15 12.17 0.73 1.92
CA ALA A 15 12.03 1.60 3.09
C ALA A 15 11.96 0.86 4.43
N GLY A 16 11.87 -0.48 4.43
CA GLY A 16 11.64 -1.27 5.63
C GLY A 16 10.30 -0.94 6.31
N ALA A 17 9.30 -0.54 5.52
CA ALA A 17 7.97 -0.23 6.03
C ALA A 17 7.30 -1.50 6.59
N SER A 18 6.42 -1.32 7.58
CA SER A 18 5.62 -2.43 8.12
C SER A 18 4.23 -2.54 7.48
N GLN A 19 3.73 -1.43 6.93
CA GLN A 19 2.42 -1.34 6.28
C GLN A 19 2.52 -0.39 5.08
N LEU A 20 1.89 -0.78 3.96
CA LEU A 20 1.71 -0.02 2.74
C LEU A 20 0.22 0.21 2.50
N VAL A 21 -0.19 1.48 2.48
CA VAL A 21 -1.55 1.89 2.13
C VAL A 21 -1.55 2.46 0.71
N LEU A 22 -2.09 1.70 -0.24
CA LEU A 22 -2.29 2.10 -1.62
C LEU A 22 -3.47 3.06 -1.72
N THR A 23 -3.27 4.20 -2.38
CA THR A 23 -4.29 5.23 -2.56
C THR A 23 -4.12 5.94 -3.92
N HIS A 24 -4.98 6.92 -4.21
CA HIS A 24 -4.96 7.70 -5.44
C HIS A 24 -5.12 6.84 -6.71
N PHE A 25 -6.15 6.00 -6.71
CA PHE A 25 -6.48 5.13 -7.83
C PHE A 25 -7.10 5.92 -8.99
N SER A 26 -6.81 5.52 -10.22
CA SER A 26 -7.53 6.02 -11.38
C SER A 26 -8.99 5.57 -11.34
N ARG A 27 -9.93 6.48 -11.62
CA ARG A 27 -11.38 6.22 -11.71
C ARG A 27 -11.76 5.18 -12.76
N ARG A 28 -10.81 4.76 -13.60
CA ARG A 28 -10.99 3.71 -14.62
C ARG A 28 -11.09 2.31 -14.03
N TYR A 29 -10.68 2.11 -12.77
CA TYR A 29 -10.67 0.80 -12.13
C TYR A 29 -11.77 0.70 -11.07
N ASP A 30 -12.74 -0.19 -11.31
CA ASP A 30 -13.85 -0.42 -10.39
C ASP A 30 -13.47 -1.31 -9.20
N ARG A 31 -12.30 -1.97 -9.27
CA ARG A 31 -11.81 -2.90 -8.25
C ARG A 31 -10.36 -2.61 -7.91
N THR A 32 -10.08 -2.50 -6.61
CA THR A 32 -8.72 -2.23 -6.10
C THR A 32 -7.98 -3.49 -5.64
N ALA A 33 -8.67 -4.63 -5.56
CA ALA A 33 -8.08 -5.90 -5.14
C ALA A 33 -6.85 -6.32 -5.98
N PRO A 34 -6.85 -6.20 -7.33
CA PRO A 34 -5.68 -6.58 -8.14
C PRO A 34 -4.41 -5.78 -7.80
N PHE A 35 -4.55 -4.52 -7.37
CA PHE A 35 -3.40 -3.70 -6.98
C PHE A 35 -2.78 -4.17 -5.66
N VAL A 36 -3.60 -4.66 -4.73
CA VAL A 36 -3.10 -5.26 -3.49
C VAL A 36 -2.29 -6.51 -3.80
N ASP A 37 -2.79 -7.36 -4.70
CA ASP A 37 -2.09 -8.58 -5.10
C ASP A 37 -0.76 -8.26 -5.79
N GLU A 38 -0.75 -7.29 -6.71
CA GLU A 38 0.46 -6.84 -7.42
C GLU A 38 1.53 -6.28 -6.44
N ALA A 39 1.13 -5.48 -5.46
CA ALA A 39 2.06 -4.96 -4.45
C ALA A 39 2.61 -6.07 -3.53
N ARG A 40 1.80 -7.09 -3.22
CA ARG A 40 2.20 -8.22 -2.37
C ARG A 40 3.22 -9.15 -3.02
N GLU A 41 3.37 -9.13 -4.34
CA GLU A 41 4.43 -9.90 -5.02
C GLU A 41 5.84 -9.47 -4.60
N VAL A 42 5.99 -8.21 -4.17
CA VAL A 42 7.29 -7.57 -3.89
C VAL A 42 7.41 -7.04 -2.47
N PHE A 43 6.29 -6.91 -1.74
CA PHE A 43 6.26 -6.42 -0.36
C PHE A 43 5.56 -7.42 0.57
N SER A 44 6.29 -7.85 1.61
CA SER A 44 5.81 -8.85 2.58
C SER A 44 5.09 -8.25 3.80
N GLY A 45 5.10 -6.92 3.95
CA GLY A 45 4.34 -6.25 4.99
C GLY A 45 2.84 -6.18 4.71
N GLU A 46 2.09 -5.51 5.58
CA GLU A 46 0.66 -5.37 5.39
C GLU A 46 0.36 -4.45 4.20
N VAL A 47 -0.46 -4.90 3.24
CA VAL A 47 -0.92 -4.08 2.10
C VAL A 47 -2.42 -3.87 2.18
N VAL A 48 -2.84 -2.61 2.12
CA VAL A 48 -4.25 -2.21 2.10
C VAL A 48 -4.50 -1.25 0.94
N ALA A 49 -5.60 -1.45 0.21
CA ALA A 49 -6.13 -0.44 -0.70
C ALA A 49 -7.14 0.45 0.04
N ALA A 50 -6.80 1.73 0.21
CA ALA A 50 -7.63 2.68 0.91
C ALA A 50 -8.95 2.93 0.17
N LYS A 51 -10.02 3.05 0.95
CA LYS A 51 -11.31 3.59 0.55
C LYS A 51 -11.52 4.96 1.18
N ASP A 52 -12.43 5.72 0.59
CA ASP A 52 -12.81 7.01 1.13
C ASP A 52 -13.28 6.86 2.58
N PHE A 53 -12.74 7.72 3.44
CA PHE A 53 -12.97 7.76 4.89
C PHE A 53 -12.41 6.59 5.72
N ASP A 54 -11.54 5.74 5.15
CA ASP A 54 -10.81 4.75 5.96
C ASP A 54 -9.95 5.43 7.03
N VAL A 55 -9.92 4.82 8.23
CA VAL A 55 -9.09 5.24 9.36
C VAL A 55 -8.10 4.14 9.69
N PHE A 56 -6.80 4.46 9.59
CA PHE A 56 -5.72 3.52 9.87
C PHE A 56 -5.08 3.84 11.22
N ALA A 57 -5.13 2.89 12.15
CA ALA A 57 -4.46 3.03 13.43
C ALA A 57 -2.94 2.84 13.24
N LEU A 58 -2.15 3.83 13.68
CA LEU A 58 -0.70 3.71 13.65
C LEU A 58 -0.21 2.94 14.88
N PRO A 59 0.71 1.98 14.72
CA PRO A 59 1.30 1.30 15.86
C PRO A 59 2.05 2.30 16.75
N LYS A 60 2.07 2.05 18.06
CA LYS A 60 2.89 2.84 18.98
C LYS A 60 4.34 2.82 18.48
N ARG A 61 4.92 4.01 18.27
CA ARG A 61 6.31 4.16 17.87
C ARG A 61 7.20 3.42 18.87
N LYS A 62 7.92 2.40 18.41
CA LYS A 62 8.92 1.72 19.23
C LYS A 62 9.99 2.77 19.57
N ARG A 63 10.12 3.14 20.85
CA ARG A 63 11.27 3.91 21.33
C ARG A 63 12.45 2.94 21.34
N GLY A 64 13.41 3.18 20.45
CA GLY A 64 14.74 2.59 20.54
C GLY A 64 15.54 3.24 21.65
#